data_AF-A0A914W547-F1
#
_entry.id   AF-A0A914W547-F1
#
_cell.length_a   1.000
_cell.length_b   1.000
_cell.length_c   1.000
_cell.angle_alpha   90.00
_cell.angle_beta   90.00
_cell.angle_gamma   90.00
#
_symmetry.space_group_name_H-M   'P 1'
#
loop_
_entity.id
_entity.type
_entity.pdbx_description
1 polymer ?
#
loop_
_entity_poly.entity_id
_entity_poly.type
_entity_poly.pdbx_seq_one_letter_code
_entity_poly.pdbx_strand_id
1 'polypeptide(L)'
;MRPYRYVTVYESGSRFYVVGSEASENKYAVLKIDRTEHRSLTLSDGGHLYSRSELTELLAMLTDASIAGPTSAQKSVDRKSRASPPGLTEKITRAYGLIGVVRFLEGYYMIFVTKATVVAHFGYHKIYKIEDVSMLYLPSGTNANADDQRYLKLFQSVDLTTNFYFSYSYDLSRTLQENSVGVKMDTIPAPEKKFVWNNYLLEPLKEKDVSERWMLRIVHGYVGQTTIELPAAKLSLTLIARRSSEFAGTR
;
A
#
# COMPACT_ATOMS: atom_id res chain seq x y z
N MET A 1 -7.72 13.05 1.30
CA MET A 1 -7.81 12.55 -0.10
C MET A 1 -7.93 11.03 -0.10
N ARG A 2 -8.44 10.39 -1.16
CA ARG A 2 -8.59 8.92 -1.22
C ARG A 2 -7.26 8.24 -1.60
N PRO A 3 -6.90 7.12 -0.94
CA PRO A 3 -5.73 6.33 -1.32
C PRO A 3 -5.80 5.79 -2.75
N TYR A 4 -4.65 5.54 -3.37
CA TYR A 4 -4.56 4.83 -4.64
C TYR A 4 -5.14 3.43 -4.51
N ARG A 5 -5.88 3.03 -5.54
CA ARG A 5 -6.65 1.79 -5.56
C ARG A 5 -5.81 0.59 -5.93
N TYR A 6 -4.94 0.77 -6.91
CA TYR A 6 -4.02 -0.26 -7.38
C TYR A 6 -2.60 0.27 -7.32
N VAL A 7 -1.71 -0.56 -6.82
CA VAL A 7 -0.29 -0.24 -6.67
C VAL A 7 0.54 -1.35 -7.32
N THR A 8 1.41 -0.98 -8.26
CA THR A 8 2.37 -1.91 -8.87
C THR A 8 3.78 -1.42 -8.56
N VAL A 9 4.69 -2.35 -8.21
CA VAL A 9 6.06 -2.03 -7.84
C VAL A 9 7.02 -2.62 -8.85
N TYR A 10 7.84 -1.76 -9.41
CA TYR A 10 8.90 -2.12 -10.34
C TYR A 10 10.28 -1.87 -9.72
N GLU A 11 11.20 -2.77 -9.99
CA GLU A 11 12.58 -2.76 -9.50
C GLU A 11 13.56 -2.52 -10.63
N SER A 12 14.45 -1.55 -10.44
CA SER A 12 15.66 -1.36 -11.24
C SER A 12 16.90 -1.51 -10.35
N GLY A 13 18.10 -1.52 -10.93
CA GLY A 13 19.36 -1.73 -10.20
C GLY A 13 19.63 -0.72 -9.09
N SER A 14 19.16 0.52 -9.21
CA SER A 14 19.38 1.60 -8.23
C SER A 14 18.10 2.13 -7.58
N ARG A 15 16.91 1.81 -8.10
CA ARG A 15 15.65 2.42 -7.68
C ARG A 15 14.47 1.46 -7.71
N PHE A 16 13.50 1.68 -6.83
CA PHE A 16 12.14 1.18 -6.99
C PHE A 16 11.23 2.28 -7.54
N TYR A 17 10.28 1.87 -8.36
CA TYR A 17 9.21 2.70 -8.90
C TYR A 17 7.89 2.11 -8.47
N VAL A 18 7.22 2.78 -7.54
CA VAL A 18 5.89 2.41 -7.06
C VAL A 18 4.88 3.22 -7.86
N VAL A 19 4.04 2.55 -8.63
CA VAL A 19 3.03 3.15 -9.50
C VAL A 19 1.67 2.98 -8.87
N GLY A 20 1.00 4.08 -8.55
CA GLY A 20 -0.32 4.12 -7.94
C GLY A 20 -1.35 4.62 -8.94
N SER A 21 -2.50 3.95 -9.02
CA SER A 21 -3.60 4.39 -9.87
C SER A 21 -4.91 4.48 -9.11
N GLU A 22 -5.80 5.32 -9.62
CA GLU A 22 -7.17 5.40 -9.14
C GLU A 22 -8.02 4.23 -9.66
N ALA A 23 -9.23 4.07 -9.14
CA ALA A 23 -10.13 2.99 -9.56
C ALA A 23 -10.49 3.01 -11.05
N SER A 24 -10.43 4.19 -11.70
CA SER A 24 -10.66 4.36 -13.14
C SER A 24 -9.46 3.96 -14.00
N GLU A 25 -8.26 3.81 -13.41
CA GLU A 25 -7.01 3.51 -14.12
C GLU A 25 -6.68 4.53 -15.26
N ASN A 26 -7.18 5.77 -15.16
CA ASN A 26 -6.93 6.83 -16.15
C ASN A 26 -5.75 7.72 -15.81
N LYS A 27 -5.44 7.86 -14.51
CA LYS A 27 -4.34 8.67 -14.00
C LYS A 27 -3.47 7.84 -13.08
N TYR A 28 -2.16 8.02 -13.21
CA TYR A 28 -1.14 7.27 -12.50
C TYR A 28 -0.19 8.24 -11.81
N ALA A 29 0.18 7.95 -10.58
CA ALA A 29 1.28 8.61 -9.89
C ALA A 29 2.45 7.64 -9.75
N VAL A 30 3.67 8.19 -9.68
CA VAL A 30 4.88 7.39 -9.53
C VAL A 30 5.68 7.92 -8.34
N LEU A 31 5.83 7.07 -7.33
CA LEU A 31 6.71 7.28 -6.19
C LEU A 31 8.05 6.59 -6.49
N LYS A 32 9.12 7.38 -6.52
CA LYS A 32 10.48 6.88 -6.76
C LYS A 32 11.18 6.69 -5.42
N ILE A 33 11.89 5.57 -5.29
CA ILE A 33 12.57 5.18 -4.06
C ILE A 33 14.01 4.82 -4.41
N ASP A 34 14.95 5.46 -3.73
CA ASP A 34 16.37 5.12 -3.88
C ASP A 34 16.73 3.84 -3.13
N ARG A 35 17.60 3.01 -3.71
CA ARG A 35 18.08 1.74 -3.13
C ARG A 35 19.58 1.75 -2.81
N THR A 36 20.28 2.80 -3.21
CA THR A 36 21.74 2.90 -3.07
C THR A 36 22.17 3.09 -1.61
N GLU A 37 21.35 3.76 -0.81
CA GLU A 37 21.60 3.96 0.61
C GLU A 37 20.79 2.99 1.47
N HIS A 38 21.48 2.29 2.37
CA HIS A 38 20.86 1.30 3.27
C HIS A 38 20.17 1.94 4.48
N ARG A 39 20.66 3.11 4.92
CA ARG A 39 20.29 3.72 6.22
C ARG A 39 19.37 4.93 6.10
N SER A 40 19.16 5.45 4.90
CA SER A 40 18.29 6.59 4.65
C SER A 40 17.17 6.17 3.71
N LEU A 41 15.97 6.66 3.99
CA LEU A 41 14.83 6.48 3.09
C LEU A 41 14.68 7.76 2.26
N THR A 42 15.03 7.67 0.98
CA THR A 42 14.89 8.77 0.03
C THR A 42 13.74 8.47 -0.92
N LEU A 43 12.67 9.26 -0.77
CA LEU A 43 11.44 9.15 -1.53
C LEU A 43 11.26 10.42 -2.36
N SER A 44 10.82 10.26 -3.60
CA SER A 44 10.45 11.38 -4.45
C SER A 44 9.07 11.11 -5.02
N ASP A 45 8.07 11.77 -4.44
CA ASP A 45 6.73 11.85 -5.01
C ASP A 45 6.74 12.98 -6.04
N GLY A 46 6.75 12.63 -7.32
CA GLY A 46 6.86 13.63 -8.39
C GLY A 46 5.65 14.56 -8.49
N GLY A 47 4.54 14.26 -7.79
CA GLY A 47 3.28 15.02 -7.83
C GLY A 47 2.56 15.02 -9.18
N HIS A 48 3.26 14.63 -10.25
CA HIS A 48 2.77 14.56 -11.60
C HIS A 48 1.85 13.35 -11.79
N LEU A 49 0.70 13.59 -12.43
CA LEU A 49 -0.25 12.57 -12.80
C LEU A 49 -0.07 12.21 -14.27
N TYR A 50 0.46 11.02 -14.52
CA TYR A 50 0.69 10.45 -15.84
C TYR A 50 -0.60 9.85 -16.39
N SER A 51 -0.82 10.00 -17.70
CA SER A 51 -1.71 9.17 -18.48
C SER A 51 -1.13 7.77 -18.69
N ARG A 52 -1.94 6.84 -19.24
CA ARG A 52 -1.48 5.47 -19.52
C ARG A 52 -0.34 5.43 -20.55
N SER A 53 -0.41 6.25 -21.59
CA SER A 53 0.64 6.34 -22.62
C SER A 53 1.94 6.89 -22.03
N GLU A 54 1.87 8.02 -21.32
CA GLU A 54 3.05 8.64 -20.71
C GLU A 54 3.72 7.72 -19.67
N LEU A 55 2.93 7.00 -18.88
CA LEU A 55 3.48 6.01 -17.96
C LEU A 55 4.21 4.89 -18.70
N THR A 56 3.64 4.41 -19.81
CA THR A 56 4.24 3.33 -20.60
C THR A 56 5.56 3.79 -21.23
N GLU A 57 5.60 5.01 -21.75
CA GLU A 57 6.81 5.64 -22.27
C GLU A 57 7.86 5.84 -21.17
N LEU A 58 7.45 6.31 -19.99
CA LEU A 58 8.34 6.47 -18.84
C LEU A 58 8.96 5.13 -18.43
N LEU A 59 8.16 4.07 -18.31
CA LEU A 59 8.68 2.74 -17.97
C LEU A 59 9.62 2.20 -19.05
N ALA A 60 9.32 2.45 -20.34
CA ALA A 60 10.18 2.07 -21.46
C ALA A 60 11.53 2.82 -21.45
N MET A 61 11.53 4.13 -21.21
CA MET A 61 12.76 4.92 -21.10
C MET A 61 13.63 4.46 -19.93
N LEU A 62 13.02 4.09 -18.80
CA LEU A 62 13.74 3.56 -17.64
C LEU A 62 14.40 2.21 -17.93
N THR A 63 13.76 1.37 -18.75
CA THR A 63 14.35 0.11 -19.17
C THR A 63 15.57 0.31 -20.06
N ASP A 64 15.49 1.19 -21.06
CA ASP A 64 16.62 1.46 -21.96
C ASP A 64 17.83 2.04 -21.20
N ALA A 65 17.57 2.94 -20.24
CA ALA A 65 18.61 3.51 -19.38
C ALA A 65 19.27 2.46 -18.46
N SER A 66 18.53 1.43 -18.03
CA SER A 66 19.05 0.36 -17.18
C SER A 66 19.86 -0.70 -17.94
N ILE A 67 19.63 -0.84 -19.25
CA ILE A 67 20.36 -1.78 -20.12
C ILE A 67 21.69 -1.16 -20.62
N ALA A 68 21.77 0.16 -20.76
CA ALA A 68 22.93 0.88 -21.31
C ALA A 68 24.15 1.01 -20.37
N GLY A 69 24.49 -0.06 -19.62
CA GLY A 69 25.88 -0.29 -19.18
C GLY A 69 26.76 -0.65 -20.38
N PRO A 70 28.11 -0.50 -20.30
CA PRO A 70 28.97 -0.46 -21.48
C PRO A 70 29.22 -1.85 -22.04
N THR A 71 28.26 -2.42 -22.77
CA THR A 71 28.51 -3.44 -23.79
C THR A 71 27.42 -3.35 -24.84
N SER A 72 27.76 -2.70 -25.96
CA SER A 72 27.10 -2.83 -27.24
C SER A 72 26.98 -4.30 -27.64
N ALA A 73 25.77 -4.87 -27.60
CA ALA A 73 25.46 -6.11 -28.28
C ALA A 73 24.00 -6.09 -28.77
N GLN A 74 23.88 -5.75 -30.05
CA GLN A 74 22.70 -5.75 -30.89
C GLN A 74 22.01 -7.13 -30.83
N LYS A 75 20.78 -7.22 -30.33
CA LYS A 75 19.91 -8.39 -30.56
C LYS A 75 18.47 -7.99 -30.88
N SER A 76 17.98 -8.66 -31.91
CA SER A 76 16.75 -8.48 -32.65
C SER A 76 15.48 -8.74 -31.84
N VAL A 77 14.41 -8.06 -32.26
CA VAL A 77 13.08 -8.00 -31.67
C VAL A 77 12.24 -9.22 -32.05
N ASP A 78 11.84 -10.03 -31.08
CA ASP A 78 10.70 -10.97 -31.20
C ASP A 78 9.57 -10.53 -30.25
N ARG A 79 8.50 -9.95 -30.84
CA ARG A 79 7.30 -9.50 -30.12
C ARG A 79 6.35 -10.67 -29.94
N LYS A 80 6.36 -11.32 -28.78
CA LYS A 80 5.19 -12.02 -28.19
C LYS A 80 5.49 -12.53 -26.77
N SER A 81 5.44 -11.63 -25.79
CA SER A 81 5.03 -11.97 -24.43
C SER A 81 4.66 -10.69 -23.68
N ARG A 82 3.67 -10.78 -22.80
CA ARG A 82 3.25 -9.71 -21.88
C ARG A 82 4.23 -9.59 -20.71
N ALA A 83 5.52 -9.72 -21.00
CA ALA A 83 6.60 -9.76 -20.04
C ALA A 83 7.10 -8.34 -19.77
N SER A 84 7.50 -8.07 -18.53
CA SER A 84 8.10 -6.82 -18.10
C SER A 84 9.25 -6.44 -19.03
N PRO A 85 9.38 -5.15 -19.41
CA PRO A 85 10.43 -4.73 -20.33
C PRO A 85 11.82 -5.00 -19.71
N PRO A 86 12.82 -5.42 -20.52
CA PRO A 86 14.12 -5.87 -20.02
C PRO A 86 14.81 -4.77 -19.18
N GLY A 87 15.36 -5.11 -18.02
CA GLY A 87 16.04 -4.17 -17.10
C GLY A 87 15.18 -3.61 -15.96
N LEU A 88 13.84 -3.72 -16.04
CA LEU A 88 12.92 -3.39 -14.96
C LEU A 88 12.11 -4.63 -14.57
N THR A 89 12.32 -5.11 -13.34
CA THR A 89 11.64 -6.30 -12.84
C THR A 89 10.38 -5.91 -12.07
N GLU A 90 9.22 -6.39 -12.50
CA GLU A 90 8.00 -6.24 -11.72
C GLU A 90 8.05 -7.14 -10.49
N LYS A 91 8.03 -6.56 -9.29
CA LYS A 91 8.09 -7.31 -8.02
C LYS A 91 6.74 -7.52 -7.39
N ILE A 92 5.84 -6.55 -7.53
CA ILE A 92 4.49 -6.61 -6.98
C ILE A 92 3.53 -6.12 -8.04
N THR A 93 2.59 -6.97 -8.43
CA THR A 93 1.55 -6.66 -9.41
C THR A 93 0.25 -6.30 -8.70
N ARG A 94 -0.31 -5.12 -8.99
CA ARG A 94 -1.71 -4.77 -8.66
C ARG A 94 -2.09 -5.02 -7.20
N ALA A 95 -1.21 -4.64 -6.27
CA ALA A 95 -1.52 -4.59 -4.85
C ALA A 95 -2.66 -3.59 -4.56
N TYR A 96 -3.39 -3.82 -3.47
CA TYR A 96 -4.50 -3.01 -3.00
C TYR A 96 -4.05 -1.73 -2.29
N GLY A 97 -2.79 -1.64 -1.88
CA GLY A 97 -2.22 -0.43 -1.28
C GLY A 97 -0.95 -0.70 -0.48
N LEU A 98 -0.29 0.39 -0.10
CA LEU A 98 0.90 0.39 0.76
C LEU A 98 0.47 0.57 2.22
N ILE A 99 0.76 -0.41 3.06
CA ILE A 99 0.52 -0.36 4.51
C ILE A 99 1.53 0.56 5.18
N GLY A 100 2.76 0.58 4.69
CA GLY A 100 3.80 1.46 5.23
C GLY A 100 5.20 0.92 5.00
N VAL A 101 6.15 1.55 5.70
CA VAL A 101 7.57 1.24 5.66
C VAL A 101 8.07 1.04 7.09
N VAL A 102 8.84 -0.01 7.31
CA VAL A 102 9.49 -0.29 8.60
C VAL A 102 10.98 -0.43 8.40
N ARG A 103 11.76 0.07 9.36
CA ARG A 103 13.21 -0.12 9.41
C ARG A 103 13.53 -1.11 10.51
N PHE A 104 14.38 -2.09 10.20
CA PHE A 104 14.99 -2.92 11.22
C PHE A 104 16.41 -2.40 11.51
N LEU A 105 17.43 -3.25 11.53
CA LEU A 105 18.81 -2.86 11.77
C LEU A 105 19.45 -2.25 10.52
N GLU A 106 19.40 -2.99 9.41
CA GLU A 106 20.24 -2.68 8.23
C GLU A 106 19.49 -2.02 7.09
N GLY A 107 18.16 -2.15 7.05
CA GLY A 107 17.41 -1.60 5.93
C GLY A 107 15.92 -1.42 6.18
N TYR A 108 15.30 -0.79 5.20
CA TYR A 108 13.86 -0.55 5.16
C TYR A 108 13.14 -1.64 4.39
N TYR A 109 11.96 -1.99 4.87
CA TYR A 109 11.03 -2.92 4.26
C TYR A 109 9.73 -2.18 3.97
N MET A 110 9.22 -2.32 2.75
CA MET A 110 7.89 -1.84 2.38
C MET A 110 6.87 -2.97 2.45
N ILE A 111 5.68 -2.68 2.94
CA ILE A 111 4.63 -3.67 3.17
C ILE A 111 3.41 -3.33 2.33
N PHE A 112 2.98 -4.26 1.48
CA PHE A 112 1.85 -4.07 0.57
C PHE A 112 0.76 -5.09 0.83
N VAL A 113 -0.51 -4.70 0.66
CA VAL A 113 -1.64 -5.63 0.61
C VAL A 113 -1.73 -6.20 -0.80
N THR A 114 -1.42 -7.48 -0.99
CA THR A 114 -1.46 -8.13 -2.31
C THR A 114 -2.83 -8.73 -2.62
N LYS A 115 -3.58 -9.16 -1.59
CA LYS A 115 -4.94 -9.66 -1.75
C LYS A 115 -5.86 -9.12 -0.65
N ALA A 116 -7.08 -8.80 -1.04
CA ALA A 116 -8.13 -8.40 -0.11
C ALA A 116 -9.52 -8.77 -0.65
N THR A 117 -10.41 -9.15 0.26
CA THR A 117 -11.81 -9.52 -0.03
C THR A 117 -12.76 -8.46 0.52
N VAL A 118 -13.90 -8.23 -0.13
CA VAL A 118 -14.93 -7.34 0.41
C VAL A 118 -15.77 -8.12 1.41
N VAL A 119 -15.82 -7.64 2.65
CA VAL A 119 -16.57 -8.30 3.75
C VAL A 119 -17.85 -7.57 4.14
N ALA A 120 -17.96 -6.28 3.81
CA ALA A 120 -19.16 -5.51 4.09
C ALA A 120 -19.31 -4.32 3.13
N HIS A 121 -20.57 -3.92 2.93
CA HIS A 121 -20.97 -2.74 2.17
C HIS A 121 -21.78 -1.79 3.05
N PHE A 122 -21.37 -0.53 3.15
CA PHE A 122 -22.14 0.52 3.82
C PHE A 122 -22.45 1.62 2.81
N GLY A 123 -23.68 1.62 2.27
CA GLY A 123 -24.02 2.46 1.12
C GLY A 123 -23.10 2.18 -0.07
N TYR A 124 -22.34 3.18 -0.53
CA TYR A 124 -21.33 3.04 -1.58
C TYR A 124 -19.92 2.70 -1.04
N HIS A 125 -19.75 2.63 0.28
CA HIS A 125 -18.49 2.29 0.92
C HIS A 125 -18.31 0.78 0.98
N LYS A 126 -17.10 0.32 0.63
CA LYS A 126 -16.71 -1.08 0.71
C LYS A 126 -15.66 -1.24 1.79
N ILE A 127 -15.85 -2.24 2.65
CA ILE A 127 -14.88 -2.63 3.67
C ILE A 127 -14.18 -3.90 3.19
N TYR A 128 -12.86 -3.85 3.19
CA TYR A 128 -12.00 -4.93 2.73
C TYR A 128 -11.35 -5.59 3.92
N LYS A 129 -11.27 -6.92 3.91
CA LYS A 129 -10.41 -7.70 4.78
C LYS A 129 -9.12 -8.03 4.02
N ILE A 130 -7.98 -7.89 4.68
CA ILE A 130 -6.67 -8.28 4.14
C ILE A 130 -6.60 -9.81 4.11
N GLU A 131 -6.26 -10.38 2.96
CA GLU A 131 -6.08 -11.83 2.81
C GLU A 131 -4.61 -12.21 2.61
N ASP A 132 -3.80 -11.29 2.08
CA ASP A 132 -2.40 -11.54 1.79
C ASP A 132 -1.61 -10.23 1.78
N VAL A 133 -0.37 -10.31 2.26
CA VAL A 133 0.57 -9.19 2.34
C VAL A 133 1.93 -9.60 1.81
N SER A 134 2.62 -8.67 1.16
CA SER A 134 4.00 -8.87 0.71
C SER A 134 4.90 -7.81 1.30
N MET A 135 6.07 -8.25 1.77
CA MET A 135 7.13 -7.36 2.25
C MET A 135 8.28 -7.34 1.25
N LEU A 136 8.78 -6.14 0.95
CA LEU A 136 9.85 -5.93 -0.02
C LEU A 136 11.01 -5.20 0.66
N TYR A 137 12.20 -5.80 0.62
CA TYR A 137 13.43 -5.18 1.10
C TYR A 137 13.88 -4.10 0.12
N LEU A 138 14.11 -2.88 0.61
CA LEU A 138 14.44 -1.73 -0.24
C LEU A 138 15.91 -1.67 -0.70
N PRO A 139 16.91 -1.81 0.19
CA PRO A 139 18.29 -1.65 -0.22
C PRO A 139 18.73 -2.67 -1.28
N SER A 140 19.68 -2.28 -2.12
CA SER A 140 20.25 -3.19 -3.10
C SER A 140 21.02 -4.33 -2.41
N GLY A 141 20.77 -5.57 -2.83
CA GLY A 141 21.40 -6.77 -2.27
C GLY A 141 20.47 -7.59 -1.37
N THR A 142 21.05 -8.63 -0.77
CA THR A 142 20.35 -9.51 0.17
C THR A 142 20.71 -9.12 1.59
N ASN A 143 19.73 -9.19 2.48
CA ASN A 143 19.99 -9.01 3.90
C ASN A 143 20.60 -10.29 4.49
N ALA A 144 21.91 -10.25 4.73
CA ALA A 144 22.67 -11.37 5.30
C ALA A 144 22.70 -11.35 6.83
N ASN A 145 22.23 -10.29 7.48
CA ASN A 145 22.32 -10.14 8.93
C ASN A 145 21.27 -11.02 9.64
N ALA A 146 21.76 -11.96 10.46
CA ALA A 146 20.93 -12.91 11.18
C ALA A 146 19.99 -12.24 12.19
N ASP A 147 20.42 -11.15 12.84
CA ASP A 147 19.57 -10.41 13.78
C ASP A 147 18.44 -9.68 13.06
N ASP A 148 18.73 -9.10 11.88
CA ASP A 148 17.72 -8.43 11.06
C ASP A 148 16.68 -9.44 10.56
N GLN A 149 17.11 -10.64 10.13
CA GLN A 149 16.22 -11.75 9.80
C GLN A 149 15.38 -12.21 11.00
N ARG A 150 15.93 -12.18 12.22
CA ARG A 150 15.19 -12.49 13.45
C ARG A 150 14.10 -11.44 13.72
N TYR A 151 14.41 -10.15 13.59
CA TYR A 151 13.41 -9.09 13.73
C TYR A 151 12.32 -9.17 12.66
N LEU A 152 12.70 -9.49 11.41
CA LEU A 152 11.75 -9.72 10.33
C LEU A 152 10.79 -10.87 10.67
N LYS A 153 11.30 -12.00 11.17
CA LYS A 153 10.46 -13.12 11.62
C LYS A 153 9.55 -12.75 12.79
N LEU A 154 10.04 -11.97 13.74
CA LEU A 154 9.23 -11.48 14.86
C LEU A 154 8.10 -10.58 14.34
N PHE A 155 8.39 -9.70 13.39
CA PHE A 155 7.37 -8.86 12.78
C PHE A 155 6.34 -9.68 11.98
N GLN A 156 6.80 -10.69 11.22
CA GLN A 156 5.94 -11.62 10.49
C GLN A 156 5.11 -12.55 11.39
N SER A 157 5.41 -12.64 12.70
CA SER A 157 4.56 -13.34 13.66
C SER A 157 3.22 -12.64 13.89
N VAL A 158 3.16 -11.32 13.61
CA VAL A 158 1.90 -10.59 13.55
C VAL A 158 1.22 -10.91 12.23
N ASP A 159 0.18 -11.72 12.30
CA ASP A 159 -0.59 -12.09 11.13
C ASP A 159 -1.50 -10.93 10.67
N LEU A 160 -1.04 -10.19 9.67
CA LEU A 160 -1.79 -9.11 9.03
C LEU A 160 -2.99 -9.60 8.19
N THR A 161 -3.13 -10.89 7.96
CA THR A 161 -4.27 -11.49 7.25
C THR A 161 -5.43 -11.82 8.18
N THR A 162 -5.15 -11.92 9.48
CA THR A 162 -6.14 -12.18 10.51
C THR A 162 -6.65 -10.87 11.08
N ASN A 163 -7.95 -10.60 10.89
CA ASN A 163 -8.67 -9.51 11.56
C ASN A 163 -8.22 -8.07 11.24
N PHE A 164 -7.59 -7.85 10.09
CA PHE A 164 -7.28 -6.51 9.59
C PHE A 164 -8.19 -6.09 8.45
N TYR A 165 -8.67 -4.84 8.55
CA TYR A 165 -9.65 -4.28 7.64
C TYR A 165 -9.25 -2.87 7.21
N PHE A 166 -9.67 -2.49 6.00
CA PHE A 166 -9.50 -1.14 5.49
C PHE A 166 -10.65 -0.74 4.56
N SER A 167 -10.77 0.56 4.33
CA SER A 167 -11.65 1.10 3.29
C SER A 167 -10.99 2.30 2.63
N TYR A 168 -11.21 2.45 1.32
CA TYR A 168 -10.67 3.58 0.56
C TYR A 168 -11.50 4.84 0.68
N SER A 169 -12.77 4.70 1.05
CA SER A 169 -13.75 5.78 1.03
C SER A 169 -14.39 6.05 2.38
N TYR A 170 -14.16 5.20 3.38
CA TYR A 170 -14.72 5.32 4.72
C TYR A 170 -13.63 5.22 5.78
N ASP A 171 -13.65 6.10 6.78
CA ASP A 171 -12.69 6.04 7.88
C ASP A 171 -13.16 5.06 8.97
N LEU A 172 -12.60 3.85 8.95
CA LEU A 172 -12.88 2.81 9.95
C LEU A 172 -12.32 3.14 11.34
N SER A 173 -11.39 4.10 11.47
CA SER A 173 -10.88 4.51 12.78
C SER A 173 -11.96 5.19 13.61
N ARG A 174 -13.08 5.62 13.01
CA ARG A 174 -14.13 6.40 13.67
C ARG A 174 -15.51 5.77 13.63
N THR A 175 -16.34 6.19 14.59
CA THR A 175 -17.74 5.78 14.66
C THR A 175 -18.53 6.41 13.53
N LEU A 176 -19.69 5.82 13.21
CA LEU A 176 -20.60 6.37 12.21
C LEU A 176 -21.06 7.78 12.58
N GLN A 177 -21.31 8.05 13.87
CA GLN A 177 -21.72 9.36 14.35
C GLN A 177 -20.65 10.41 14.05
N GLU A 178 -19.39 10.16 14.41
CA GLU A 178 -18.26 11.08 14.16
C GLU A 178 -18.07 11.34 12.66
N ASN A 179 -18.10 10.28 11.85
CA ASN A 179 -17.98 10.40 10.39
C ASN A 179 -19.16 11.18 9.77
N SER A 180 -20.36 11.07 10.35
CA SER A 180 -21.56 11.79 9.85
C SER A 180 -21.60 13.25 10.29
N VAL A 181 -21.07 13.56 11.47
CA VAL A 181 -21.03 14.93 12.02
C VAL A 181 -19.92 15.75 11.38
N GLY A 182 -18.74 15.16 11.14
CA GLY A 182 -17.62 15.85 10.48
C GLY A 182 -17.94 16.34 9.06
N VAL A 183 -18.77 15.57 8.33
CA VAL A 183 -19.24 15.96 6.99
C VAL A 183 -20.15 17.19 7.01
N LYS A 184 -20.88 17.43 8.12
CA LYS A 184 -21.78 18.59 8.24
C LYS A 184 -21.06 19.90 8.58
N MET A 185 -19.84 19.82 9.12
CA MET A 185 -19.07 20.96 9.62
C MET A 185 -17.91 21.35 8.68
N ASP A 186 -17.87 20.82 7.44
CA ASP A 186 -16.76 20.96 6.47
C ASP A 186 -15.36 20.65 7.03
N THR A 187 -15.31 19.96 8.15
CA THR A 187 -14.10 19.57 8.86
C THR A 187 -14.04 18.05 8.78
N ILE A 188 -13.33 17.53 7.77
CA ILE A 188 -12.97 16.11 7.74
C ILE A 188 -12.07 15.89 8.94
N PRO A 189 -12.54 15.30 10.04
CA PRO A 189 -11.78 15.39 11.26
C PRO A 189 -10.67 14.31 11.18
N ALA A 190 -9.50 14.57 11.77
CA ALA A 190 -8.33 13.72 11.59
C ALA A 190 -8.55 12.28 12.10
N PRO A 191 -7.96 11.25 11.50
CA PRO A 191 -8.16 9.86 11.93
C PRO A 191 -7.86 9.66 13.41
N GLU A 192 -8.61 8.76 14.02
CA GLU A 192 -8.44 8.44 15.43
C GLU A 192 -7.22 7.52 15.61
N LYS A 193 -6.10 8.09 16.06
CA LYS A 193 -4.78 7.43 16.09
C LYS A 193 -4.80 6.07 16.80
N LYS A 194 -5.53 5.95 17.92
CA LYS A 194 -5.66 4.70 18.68
C LYS A 194 -6.21 3.53 17.88
N PHE A 195 -6.97 3.76 16.80
CA PHE A 195 -7.56 2.69 15.99
C PHE A 195 -6.86 2.50 14.65
N VAL A 196 -5.97 3.41 14.25
CA VAL A 196 -5.11 3.24 13.07
C VAL A 196 -3.92 2.39 13.47
N TRP A 197 -3.98 1.11 13.17
CA TRP A 197 -2.99 0.14 13.66
C TRP A 197 -1.59 0.39 13.08
N ASN A 198 -1.51 0.74 11.79
CA ASN A 198 -0.26 0.96 11.08
C ASN A 198 0.27 2.40 11.19
N ASN A 199 -0.13 3.18 12.20
CA ASN A 199 0.28 4.59 12.27
C ASN A 199 1.82 4.75 12.29
N TYR A 200 2.52 3.90 13.05
CA TYR A 200 3.99 3.85 13.10
C TYR A 200 4.61 3.52 11.72
N LEU A 201 4.04 2.55 10.99
CA LEU A 201 4.53 2.17 9.67
C LEU A 201 4.36 3.29 8.62
N LEU A 202 3.46 4.24 8.87
CA LEU A 202 3.22 5.38 7.99
C LEU A 202 4.10 6.59 8.34
N GLU A 203 4.75 6.64 9.51
CA GLU A 203 5.58 7.77 9.93
C GLU A 203 6.72 8.07 8.96
N PRO A 204 7.52 7.08 8.48
CA PRO A 204 8.61 7.36 7.54
C PRO A 204 8.13 7.99 6.22
N LEU A 205 6.89 7.70 5.80
CA LEU A 205 6.29 8.30 4.61
C LEU A 205 5.84 9.75 4.88
N LYS A 206 5.28 10.01 6.07
CA LYS A 206 4.84 11.35 6.49
C LYS A 206 6.02 12.30 6.69
N GLU A 207 7.11 11.82 7.30
CA GLU A 207 8.35 12.59 7.50
C GLU A 207 9.00 13.04 6.18
N LYS A 208 8.75 12.29 5.11
CA LYS A 208 9.24 12.57 3.75
C LYS A 208 8.23 13.30 2.88
N ASP A 209 7.17 13.85 3.48
CA ASP A 209 6.11 14.63 2.82
C ASP A 209 5.47 13.88 1.63
N VAL A 210 5.37 12.54 1.73
CA VAL A 210 4.70 11.73 0.71
C VAL A 210 3.20 11.94 0.84
N SER A 211 2.51 12.05 -0.30
CA SER A 211 1.06 12.22 -0.30
C SER A 211 0.33 11.12 0.49
N GLU A 212 -0.66 11.51 1.30
CA GLU A 212 -1.53 10.55 2.01
C GLU A 212 -2.24 9.58 1.05
N ARG A 213 -2.30 9.89 -0.25
CA ARG A 213 -2.84 8.99 -1.27
C ARG A 213 -2.07 7.68 -1.40
N TRP A 214 -0.80 7.65 -1.01
CA TRP A 214 -0.02 6.41 -0.96
C TRP A 214 -0.30 5.58 0.30
N MET A 215 -0.86 6.20 1.35
CA MET A 215 -0.97 5.60 2.67
C MET A 215 -2.30 4.87 2.84
N LEU A 216 -2.26 3.54 2.96
CA LEU A 216 -3.45 2.75 3.29
C LEU A 216 -3.55 2.55 4.80
N ARG A 217 -4.53 3.19 5.44
CA ARG A 217 -4.80 3.03 6.88
C ARG A 217 -5.56 1.72 7.14
N ILE A 218 -5.08 0.93 8.09
CA ILE A 218 -5.70 -0.36 8.46
C ILE A 218 -6.13 -0.35 9.92
N VAL A 219 -7.20 -1.09 10.21
CA VAL A 219 -7.78 -1.23 11.56
C VAL A 219 -7.83 -2.70 11.92
N HIS A 220 -7.47 -3.02 13.16
CA HIS A 220 -7.56 -4.38 13.71
C HIS A 220 -8.87 -4.57 14.48
N GLY A 221 -9.54 -5.71 14.32
CA GLY A 221 -10.77 -6.02 15.05
C GLY A 221 -11.67 -7.02 14.34
N TYR A 222 -12.94 -6.69 14.17
CA TYR A 222 -13.91 -7.56 13.50
C TYR A 222 -14.88 -6.74 12.67
N VAL A 223 -15.18 -7.22 11.46
CA VAL A 223 -16.24 -6.68 10.62
C VAL A 223 -17.08 -7.84 10.11
N GLY A 224 -18.38 -7.80 10.42
CA GLY A 224 -19.34 -8.76 9.93
C GLY A 224 -20.57 -8.05 9.39
N GLN A 225 -21.13 -8.55 8.29
CA GLN A 225 -22.38 -8.06 7.72
C GLN A 225 -23.32 -9.24 7.47
N THR A 226 -24.56 -9.10 7.92
CA THR A 226 -25.64 -10.05 7.65
C THR A 226 -26.86 -9.31 7.12
N THR A 227 -27.57 -9.94 6.18
CA THR A 227 -28.83 -9.41 5.65
C THR A 227 -29.97 -10.18 6.28
N ILE A 228 -30.87 -9.46 6.93
CA ILE A 228 -32.07 -9.97 7.58
C ILE A 228 -33.25 -9.68 6.64
N GLU A 229 -33.95 -10.72 6.23
CA GLU A 229 -35.16 -10.60 5.43
C GLU A 229 -36.38 -10.44 6.35
N LEU A 230 -37.09 -9.34 6.20
CA LEU A 230 -38.34 -9.02 6.90
C LEU A 230 -39.51 -9.12 5.90
N PRO A 231 -40.75 -9.32 6.36
CA PRO A 231 -41.90 -9.54 5.46
C PRO A 231 -42.12 -8.46 4.39
N ALA A 232 -41.70 -7.22 4.63
CA ALA A 232 -41.84 -6.10 3.70
C ALA A 232 -40.53 -5.33 3.45
N ALA A 233 -39.39 -5.82 3.93
CA ALA A 233 -38.12 -5.09 3.85
C ALA A 233 -36.90 -6.02 3.93
N LYS A 234 -35.75 -5.54 3.48
CA LYS A 234 -34.45 -6.18 3.74
C LYS A 234 -33.61 -5.24 4.61
N LEU A 235 -33.10 -5.75 5.72
CA LEU A 235 -32.26 -5.01 6.65
C LEU A 235 -30.82 -5.52 6.55
N SER A 236 -29.87 -4.65 6.25
CA SER A 236 -28.44 -5.00 6.34
C SER A 236 -27.89 -4.60 7.71
N LEU A 237 -27.56 -5.59 8.53
CA LEU A 237 -26.93 -5.39 9.84
C LEU A 237 -25.42 -5.54 9.69
N THR A 238 -24.67 -4.49 10.01
CA THR A 238 -23.20 -4.48 9.98
C THR A 238 -22.66 -4.22 11.37
N LEU A 239 -21.83 -5.13 11.87
CA LEU A 239 -21.13 -5.00 13.14
C LEU A 239 -19.65 -4.72 12.88
N ILE A 240 -19.13 -3.66 13.49
CA ILE A 240 -17.71 -3.28 13.44
C ILE A 240 -17.18 -3.19 14.87
N ALA A 241 -16.27 -4.09 15.24
CA ALA A 241 -15.49 -4.02 16.47
C ALA A 241 -14.05 -3.63 16.14
N ARG A 242 -13.43 -2.79 16.97
CA ARG A 242 -12.09 -2.22 16.72
C ARG A 242 -11.24 -2.36 17.98
N ARG A 243 -10.01 -2.84 17.82
CA ARG A 243 -9.04 -2.96 18.89
C ARG A 243 -8.08 -1.78 18.86
N SER A 244 -7.80 -1.19 20.01
CA SER A 244 -6.80 -0.12 20.11
C SER A 244 -5.40 -0.67 19.82
N SER A 245 -4.59 0.08 19.06
CA SER A 245 -3.17 -0.19 18.81
C SER A 245 -2.28 0.22 19.98
N GLU A 246 -2.71 1.16 20.82
CA GLU A 246 -1.93 1.69 21.95
C GLU A 246 -1.92 0.75 23.16
N PHE A 247 -2.97 -0.06 23.34
CA PHE A 247 -3.16 -0.93 24.50
C PHE A 247 -2.97 -2.43 24.17
N ALA A 248 -2.09 -2.75 23.23
CA ALA A 248 -1.86 -4.12 22.79
C ALA A 248 -0.89 -4.91 23.71
N GLY A 249 -0.25 -4.26 24.68
CA GLY A 249 0.71 -4.87 25.61
C GLY A 249 0.24 -4.95 27.07
N THR A 250 0.87 -5.82 27.85
CA THR A 250 0.57 -6.05 29.27
C THR A 250 1.26 -5.07 30.23
N ARG A 251 1.82 -3.95 29.75
CA ARG A 251 2.50 -2.93 30.54
C ARG A 251 2.30 -1.55 29.95
#